data_AF-A0AA88YRB8-F1
#
_entry.id   AF-A0AA88YRB8-F1
#
_cell.length_a   1.000
_cell.length_b   1.000
_cell.length_c   1.000
_cell.angle_alpha   90.00
_cell.angle_beta   90.00
_cell.angle_gamma   90.00
#
_symmetry.space_group_name_H-M   'P 1'
#
loop_
_entity.id
_entity.type
_entity.pdbx_description
1 polymer ?
#
loop_
_entity_poly.entity_id
_entity_poly.type
_entity_poly.pdbx_seq_one_letter_code
_entity_poly.pdbx_strand_id
1 'polypeptide(L)'
;MGKSRAEIQKAYRERKKQKEGETYLAKERKRRMTYYKPSSELSRRDRIKRNMKSNDNLRKWRQKKKQEENRQEAENNQLNESTETSGYESASSSRLQVRMNFPNRKRNASRVRISRALSKAHRNIKDLKSKNDYLTKKNKTLQKRVERMKKKTKTDSPRSSANKLIKEAGLSKRQGNKVRKQLILGNAVLAEVKETYQEIKEKRNGRVATLGSIVSGKIIKKYRGNNWLSSQTGITRKSLTSGTTKWKVSTCHARKRARKMYAREVQEFLERDDNSRCQPGKADSKISENEENKLES
;
A
#
# COMPACT_ATOMS: atom_id res chain seq x y z
N MET A 1 -2.61 -24.34 37.52
CA MET A 1 -3.55 -23.53 36.71
C MET A 1 -3.95 -24.32 35.48
N GLY A 2 -5.23 -24.71 35.37
CA GLY A 2 -5.72 -25.45 34.20
C GLY A 2 -5.62 -24.60 32.93
N LYS A 3 -5.32 -25.23 31.79
CA LYS A 3 -5.29 -24.55 30.47
C LYS A 3 -6.68 -24.00 30.15
N SER A 4 -6.74 -22.79 29.60
CA SER A 4 -8.00 -22.21 29.14
C SER A 4 -8.59 -23.03 28.00
N ARG A 5 -9.93 -23.07 27.86
CA ARG A 5 -10.61 -23.75 26.74
C ARG A 5 -10.11 -23.27 25.38
N ALA A 6 -9.74 -21.99 25.27
CA ALA A 6 -9.13 -21.43 24.07
C ALA A 6 -7.74 -22.01 23.78
N GLU A 7 -6.93 -22.24 24.82
CA GLU A 7 -5.60 -22.83 24.72
C GLU A 7 -5.67 -24.32 24.37
N ILE A 8 -6.61 -25.06 24.96
CA ILE A 8 -6.89 -26.46 24.64
C ILE A 8 -7.27 -26.60 23.15
N GLN A 9 -8.15 -25.72 22.66
CA GLN A 9 -8.51 -25.70 21.25
C GLN A 9 -7.33 -25.32 20.36
N LYS A 10 -6.51 -24.34 20.75
CA LYS A 10 -5.33 -23.94 19.99
C LYS A 10 -4.35 -25.12 19.83
N ALA A 11 -4.05 -25.81 20.92
CA ALA A 11 -3.18 -27.00 20.91
C ALA A 11 -3.76 -28.15 20.07
N TYR A 12 -5.08 -28.35 20.09
CA TYR A 12 -5.74 -29.32 19.20
C TYR A 12 -5.57 -28.96 17.72
N ARG A 13 -5.77 -27.69 17.35
CA ARG A 13 -5.60 -27.22 15.96
C ARG A 13 -4.15 -27.33 15.49
N GLU A 14 -3.18 -27.07 16.36
CA GLU A 14 -1.76 -27.23 16.05
C GLU A 14 -1.40 -28.71 15.81
N ARG A 15 -1.86 -29.63 16.66
CA ARG A 15 -1.69 -31.08 16.44
C ARG A 15 -2.33 -31.57 15.14
N LYS A 16 -3.55 -31.11 14.84
CA LYS A 16 -4.24 -31.44 13.58
C LYS A 16 -3.54 -30.85 12.36
N LYS A 17 -3.04 -29.63 12.46
CA LYS A 17 -2.24 -28.99 11.40
C LYS A 17 -0.94 -29.75 11.12
N GLN A 18 -0.27 -30.26 12.16
CA GLN A 18 0.92 -31.10 12.01
C GLN A 18 0.59 -32.46 11.38
N LYS A 19 -0.54 -33.07 11.72
CA LYS A 19 -0.94 -34.41 11.23
C LYS A 19 -1.50 -34.41 9.80
N GLU A 20 -2.36 -33.44 9.47
CA GLU A 20 -3.13 -33.41 8.21
C GLU A 20 -2.63 -32.35 7.21
N GLY A 21 -1.75 -31.44 7.65
CA GLY A 21 -1.07 -30.46 6.80
C GLY A 21 -2.03 -29.60 5.97
N GLU A 22 -1.91 -29.70 4.64
CA GLU A 22 -2.64 -28.86 3.69
C GLU A 22 -4.15 -29.13 3.67
N THR A 23 -4.58 -30.38 3.91
CA THR A 23 -6.00 -30.74 3.92
C THR A 23 -6.74 -30.06 5.08
N TYR A 24 -6.10 -29.98 6.24
CA TYR A 24 -6.60 -29.23 7.39
C TYR A 24 -6.64 -27.73 7.12
N LEU A 25 -5.61 -27.17 6.48
CA LEU A 25 -5.58 -25.77 6.08
C LEU A 25 -6.66 -25.43 5.04
N ALA A 26 -6.99 -26.34 4.13
CA ALA A 26 -8.08 -26.16 3.17
C ALA A 26 -9.45 -26.16 3.87
N LYS A 27 -9.69 -27.08 4.81
CA LYS A 27 -10.92 -27.11 5.63
C LYS A 27 -11.05 -25.85 6.48
N GLU A 28 -9.96 -25.36 7.08
CA GLU A 28 -9.94 -24.10 7.82
C GLU A 28 -10.19 -22.88 6.93
N ARG A 29 -9.62 -22.84 5.71
CA ARG A 29 -9.92 -21.78 4.73
C ARG A 29 -11.41 -21.76 4.39
N LYS A 30 -12.01 -22.90 4.07
CA LYS A 30 -13.45 -23.01 3.80
C LYS A 30 -14.29 -22.54 4.98
N ARG A 31 -13.97 -23.01 6.20
CA ARG A 31 -14.66 -22.62 7.44
C ARG A 31 -14.57 -21.11 7.72
N ARG A 32 -13.42 -20.48 7.48
CA ARG A 32 -13.26 -19.02 7.64
C ARG A 32 -14.04 -18.25 6.58
N MET A 33 -14.09 -18.76 5.35
CA MET A 33 -14.86 -18.15 4.28
C MET A 33 -16.36 -18.19 4.53
N THR A 34 -16.88 -19.19 5.26
CA THR A 34 -18.31 -19.28 5.63
C THR A 34 -18.83 -18.03 6.34
N TYR A 35 -17.99 -17.38 7.17
CA TYR A 35 -18.37 -16.20 7.95
C TYR A 35 -17.74 -14.89 7.42
N TYR A 36 -16.93 -14.98 6.37
CA TYR A 36 -16.25 -13.83 5.80
C TYR A 36 -17.19 -13.09 4.84
N LYS A 37 -17.50 -11.83 5.17
CA LYS A 37 -18.21 -10.92 4.25
C LYS A 37 -17.24 -9.93 3.62
N PRO A 38 -17.02 -9.97 2.29
CA PRO A 38 -16.22 -8.99 1.55
C PRO A 38 -16.64 -7.54 1.83
N SER A 39 -15.69 -6.62 1.77
CA SER A 39 -15.96 -5.19 2.04
C SER A 39 -16.90 -4.53 1.02
N SER A 40 -17.00 -5.11 -0.19
CA SER A 40 -17.94 -4.69 -1.25
C SER A 40 -19.40 -4.95 -0.89
N GLU A 41 -19.67 -6.01 -0.12
CA GLU A 41 -21.02 -6.43 0.29
C GLU A 41 -21.47 -5.79 1.60
N LEU A 42 -20.59 -5.02 2.25
CA LEU A 42 -20.94 -4.29 3.46
C LEU A 42 -21.58 -2.95 3.17
N SER A 43 -22.63 -2.64 3.93
CA SER A 43 -23.14 -1.28 4.07
C SER A 43 -22.06 -0.33 4.61
N ARG A 44 -22.17 0.96 4.27
CA ARG A 44 -21.26 2.03 4.76
C ARG A 44 -21.18 2.04 6.29
N ARG A 45 -22.31 1.83 6.98
CA ARG A 45 -22.37 1.80 8.46
C ARG A 45 -21.56 0.63 9.02
N ASP A 46 -21.69 -0.56 8.45
CA ASP A 46 -20.98 -1.75 8.91
C ASP A 46 -19.49 -1.71 8.60
N ARG A 47 -19.12 -1.08 7.48
CA ARG A 47 -17.71 -0.81 7.14
C ARG A 47 -17.05 0.09 8.19
N ILE A 48 -17.75 1.14 8.64
CA ILE A 48 -17.25 2.02 9.70
C ILE A 48 -17.11 1.26 11.02
N LYS A 49 -18.13 0.49 11.44
CA LYS A 49 -18.05 -0.34 12.65
C LYS A 49 -16.90 -1.35 12.60
N ARG A 50 -16.68 -2.01 11.45
CA ARG A 50 -15.56 -2.93 11.23
C ARG A 50 -14.21 -2.23 11.35
N ASN A 51 -14.07 -1.04 10.77
CA ASN A 51 -12.85 -0.25 10.85
C ASN A 51 -12.56 0.23 12.28
N MET A 52 -13.59 0.68 13.01
CA MET A 52 -13.45 1.07 14.42
C MET A 52 -12.97 -0.11 15.27
N LYS A 53 -13.62 -1.28 15.15
CA LYS A 53 -13.21 -2.49 15.87
C LYS A 53 -11.78 -2.92 15.53
N SER A 54 -11.37 -2.79 14.27
CA SER A 54 -9.99 -3.08 13.83
C SER A 54 -8.98 -2.12 14.48
N ASN A 55 -9.30 -0.83 14.50
CA ASN A 55 -8.47 0.20 15.14
C ASN A 55 -8.36 0.00 16.66
N ASP A 56 -9.46 -0.37 17.32
CA ASP A 56 -9.48 -0.65 18.77
C ASP A 56 -8.61 -1.85 19.10
N ASN A 57 -8.71 -2.93 18.30
CA ASN A 57 -7.85 -4.10 18.46
C ASN A 57 -6.37 -3.75 18.26
N LEU A 58 -6.06 -2.92 17.26
CA LEU A 58 -4.70 -2.46 17.01
C LEU A 58 -4.17 -1.61 18.17
N ARG A 59 -5.00 -0.73 18.73
CA ARG A 59 -4.66 0.09 19.91
C ARG A 59 -4.37 -0.78 21.12
N LYS A 60 -5.26 -1.74 21.43
CA LYS A 60 -5.07 -2.71 22.53
C LYS A 60 -3.79 -3.53 22.35
N TRP A 61 -3.52 -3.98 21.12
CA TRP A 61 -2.29 -4.72 20.81
C TRP A 61 -1.03 -3.88 21.05
N ARG A 62 -1.01 -2.63 20.58
CA ARG A 62 0.13 -1.72 20.82
C ARG A 62 0.35 -1.45 22.31
N GLN A 63 -0.73 -1.27 23.07
CA GLN A 63 -0.65 -1.08 24.52
C GLN A 63 -0.09 -2.33 25.21
N LYS A 64 -0.60 -3.51 24.88
CA LYS A 64 -0.10 -4.77 25.41
C LYS A 64 1.38 -4.97 25.09
N LYS A 65 1.78 -4.72 23.83
CA LYS A 65 3.17 -4.83 23.40
C LYS A 65 4.08 -3.87 24.17
N LYS A 66 3.66 -2.61 24.35
CA LYS A 66 4.40 -1.64 25.15
C LYS A 66 4.52 -2.05 26.63
N GLN A 67 3.48 -2.63 27.21
CA GLN A 67 3.53 -3.15 28.58
C GLN A 67 4.48 -4.34 28.71
N GLU A 68 4.51 -5.22 27.71
CA GLU A 68 5.41 -6.37 27.66
C GLU A 68 6.87 -5.93 27.49
N GLU A 69 7.14 -4.96 26.62
CA GLU A 69 8.46 -4.32 26.48
C GLU A 69 8.91 -3.67 27.80
N ASN A 70 8.05 -2.88 28.44
CA ASN A 70 8.35 -2.28 29.74
C ASN A 70 8.59 -3.33 30.84
N ARG A 71 7.86 -4.46 30.81
CA ARG A 71 8.05 -5.54 31.78
C ARG A 71 9.38 -6.26 31.57
N GLN A 72 9.76 -6.51 30.31
CA GLN A 72 11.07 -7.07 29.98
C GLN A 72 12.21 -6.12 30.36
N GLU A 73 12.04 -4.80 30.16
CA GLU A 73 13.00 -3.80 30.62
C GLU A 73 13.12 -3.78 32.17
N ALA A 74 12.02 -3.94 32.89
CA ALA A 74 12.05 -4.03 34.36
C ALA A 74 12.71 -5.32 34.86
N GLU A 75 12.41 -6.46 34.23
CA GLU A 75 13.02 -7.76 34.55
C GLU A 75 14.54 -7.75 34.25
N ASN A 76 14.97 -7.16 33.13
CA ASN A 76 16.38 -7.00 32.79
C ASN A 76 17.11 -6.03 33.74
N ASN A 77 16.45 -4.96 34.19
CA ASN A 77 17.04 -4.05 35.17
C ASN A 77 17.17 -4.71 36.56
N GLN A 78 16.21 -5.55 36.97
CA GLN A 78 16.32 -6.33 38.21
C GLN A 78 17.44 -7.37 38.17
N LEU A 79 17.70 -7.99 37.02
CA LEU A 79 18.79 -8.96 36.86
C LEU A 79 20.19 -8.31 36.89
N ASN A 80 20.29 -7.05 36.45
CA ASN A 80 21.54 -6.28 36.49
C ASN A 80 21.79 -5.60 37.86
N GLU A 81 20.76 -5.43 38.70
CA GLU A 81 20.90 -4.88 40.05
C GLU A 81 21.28 -5.96 41.09
N SER A 82 21.16 -7.26 40.75
CA SER A 82 21.55 -8.37 41.62
C SER A 82 22.99 -8.88 41.42
N THR A 83 23.72 -8.37 40.43
CA THR A 83 25.11 -8.80 40.13
C THR A 83 26.19 -7.88 40.72
N GLU A 84 25.81 -6.80 41.40
CA GLU A 84 26.75 -5.89 42.09
C GLU A 84 26.27 -5.56 43.51
N THR A 85 26.23 -6.56 44.39
CA THR A 85 26.35 -6.28 45.84
C THR A 85 27.26 -7.31 46.49
N SER A 86 28.51 -6.87 46.65
CA SER A 86 29.56 -7.35 47.55
C SER A 86 29.18 -8.46 48.53
N GLY A 87 29.86 -9.60 48.37
CA GLY A 87 30.10 -10.52 49.46
C GLY A 87 30.87 -9.83 50.58
N TYR A 88 30.23 -9.69 51.73
CA TYR A 88 30.91 -9.64 53.01
C TYR A 88 30.03 -10.42 53.98
N GLU A 89 30.31 -11.72 54.08
CA GLU A 89 29.96 -12.50 55.25
C GLU A 89 30.61 -11.82 56.45
N SER A 90 29.82 -11.24 57.33
CA SER A 90 30.29 -10.80 58.64
C SER A 90 29.75 -11.77 59.66
N ALA A 91 30.69 -12.58 60.16
CA ALA A 91 30.51 -13.53 61.23
C ALA A 91 29.79 -12.90 62.43
N SER A 92 28.95 -13.71 63.07
CA SER A 92 28.32 -13.46 64.34
C SER A 92 29.36 -13.19 65.44
N SER A 93 29.71 -11.92 65.64
CA SER A 93 30.40 -11.46 66.86
C SER A 93 29.40 -10.64 67.67
N SER A 94 28.95 -11.21 68.77
CA SER A 94 28.15 -10.57 69.81
C SER A 94 28.97 -9.49 70.52
N ARG A 95 29.21 -8.36 69.84
CA ARG A 95 29.80 -7.16 70.44
C ARG A 95 28.69 -6.27 70.98
N LEU A 96 28.83 -5.88 72.25
CA LEU A 96 27.99 -4.91 72.96
C LEU A 96 27.74 -3.68 72.07
N GLN A 97 26.50 -3.49 71.60
CA GLN A 97 26.12 -2.29 70.85
C GLN A 97 25.78 -1.18 71.83
N VAL A 98 26.77 -0.33 72.14
CA VAL A 98 26.54 0.94 72.82
C VAL A 98 25.85 1.90 71.84
N ARG A 99 24.55 2.14 72.02
CA ARG A 99 23.80 3.13 71.24
C ARG A 99 24.21 4.54 71.67
N MET A 100 25.26 5.07 71.03
CA MET A 100 25.61 6.47 71.14
C MET A 100 24.70 7.29 70.22
N ASN A 101 23.81 8.09 70.80
CA ASN A 101 22.98 9.06 70.07
C ASN A 101 23.85 10.24 69.63
N PHE A 102 24.53 10.11 68.50
CA PHE A 102 25.21 11.26 67.88
C PHE A 102 24.17 12.14 67.18
N PRO A 103 24.05 13.44 67.51
CA PRO A 103 23.18 14.34 66.76
C PRO A 103 23.64 14.36 65.30
N ASN A 104 22.73 14.10 64.37
CA ASN A 104 22.96 14.04 62.93
C ASN A 104 23.68 15.31 62.41
N ARG A 105 25.01 15.31 62.45
CA ARG A 105 25.85 16.41 61.95
C ARG A 105 25.79 16.42 60.41
N LYS A 106 25.00 17.32 59.84
CA LYS A 106 25.16 18.01 58.53
C LYS A 106 25.69 17.23 57.30
N ARG A 107 25.67 15.89 57.24
CA ARG A 107 26.20 15.08 56.12
C ARG A 107 25.27 14.97 54.89
N ASN A 108 24.06 15.53 54.95
CA ASN A 108 23.07 15.39 53.87
C ASN A 108 23.21 16.44 52.75
N ALA A 109 23.87 17.58 52.99
CA ALA A 109 23.96 18.66 52.00
C ALA A 109 24.84 18.30 50.79
N SER A 110 25.97 17.62 50.99
CA SER A 110 26.86 17.18 49.91
C SER A 110 26.20 16.10 49.05
N ARG A 111 25.52 15.12 49.66
CA ARG A 111 24.78 14.07 48.95
C ARG A 111 23.65 14.64 48.08
N VAL A 112 22.93 15.66 48.57
CA VAL A 112 21.91 16.38 47.79
C VAL A 112 22.52 17.19 46.64
N ARG A 113 23.71 17.78 46.82
CA ARG A 113 24.42 18.48 45.73
C ARG A 113 24.90 17.50 44.66
N ILE A 114 25.46 16.36 45.05
CA ILE A 114 25.91 15.30 44.14
C ILE A 114 24.71 14.72 43.37
N SER A 115 23.58 14.46 44.04
CA SER A 115 22.38 13.95 43.36
C SER A 115 21.79 14.95 42.37
N ARG A 116 21.81 16.25 42.68
CA ARG A 116 21.41 17.32 41.74
C ARG A 116 22.36 17.42 40.55
N ALA A 117 23.67 17.31 40.76
CA ALA A 117 24.66 17.31 39.70
C ALA A 117 24.48 16.11 38.76
N LEU A 118 24.28 14.91 39.31
CA LEU A 118 23.97 13.71 38.53
C LEU A 118 22.66 13.85 37.76
N SER A 119 21.60 14.38 38.38
CA SER A 119 20.33 14.63 37.69
C SER A 119 20.50 15.60 36.51
N LYS A 120 21.29 16.67 36.69
CA LYS A 120 21.62 17.61 35.61
C LYS A 120 22.41 16.93 34.49
N ALA A 121 23.39 16.09 34.84
CA ALA A 121 24.15 15.31 33.86
C ALA A 121 23.25 14.36 33.06
N HIS A 122 22.33 13.63 33.71
CA HIS A 122 21.38 12.75 33.02
C HIS A 122 20.44 13.51 32.08
N ARG A 123 19.96 14.70 32.47
CA ARG A 123 19.18 15.57 31.58
C ARG A 123 19.99 16.00 30.37
N ASN A 124 21.23 16.44 30.58
CA ASN A 124 22.13 16.83 29.48
C ASN A 124 22.39 15.67 28.53
N ILE A 125 22.65 14.46 29.05
CA ILE A 125 22.85 13.25 28.23
C ILE A 125 21.60 12.96 27.41
N LYS A 126 20.40 13.04 28.01
CA LYS A 126 19.14 12.83 27.32
C LYS A 126 18.93 13.84 26.20
N ASP A 127 19.18 15.13 26.48
CA ASP A 127 19.06 16.20 25.49
C ASP A 127 20.05 16.01 24.33
N LEU A 128 21.30 15.68 24.63
CA LEU A 128 22.33 15.40 23.63
C LEU A 128 21.97 14.18 22.77
N LYS A 129 21.46 13.10 23.37
CA LYS A 129 20.95 11.93 22.63
C LYS A 129 19.82 12.33 21.68
N SER A 130 18.86 13.12 22.14
CA SER A 130 17.75 13.59 21.30
C SER A 130 18.22 14.49 20.13
N LYS A 131 19.22 15.36 20.38
CA LYS A 131 19.83 16.21 19.36
C LYS A 131 20.60 15.37 18.33
N ASN A 132 21.35 14.36 18.78
CA ASN A 132 22.06 13.46 17.89
C ASN A 132 21.08 12.65 17.01
N ASP A 133 19.99 12.13 17.58
CA ASP A 133 18.91 11.46 16.84
C ASP A 133 18.24 12.38 15.79
N TYR A 134 18.07 13.66 16.13
CA TYR A 134 17.55 14.65 15.19
C TYR A 134 18.54 14.90 14.04
N LEU A 135 19.82 15.09 14.35
CA LEU A 135 20.86 15.35 13.35
C LEU A 135 21.09 14.15 12.44
N THR A 136 21.10 12.92 12.97
CA THR A 136 21.22 11.70 12.16
C THR A 136 20.05 11.55 11.20
N LYS A 137 18.81 11.80 11.64
CA LYS A 137 17.63 11.85 10.77
C LYS A 137 17.77 12.92 9.69
N LYS A 138 18.22 14.12 10.06
CA LYS A 138 18.45 15.23 9.11
C LYS A 138 19.50 14.87 8.07
N ASN A 139 20.64 14.31 8.48
CA ASN A 139 21.70 13.85 7.58
C ASN A 139 21.18 12.77 6.62
N LYS A 140 20.43 11.78 7.11
CA LYS A 140 19.81 10.75 6.25
C LYS A 140 18.86 11.36 5.20
N THR A 141 18.08 12.37 5.57
CA THR A 141 17.21 13.05 4.61
C THR A 141 18.00 13.85 3.57
N LEU A 142 19.09 14.51 3.97
CA LEU A 142 19.97 15.25 3.07
C LEU A 142 20.72 14.32 2.11
N GLN A 143 21.28 13.22 2.60
CA GLN A 143 21.93 12.19 1.78
C GLN A 143 20.97 11.65 0.72
N LYS A 144 19.75 11.25 1.10
CA LYS A 144 18.72 10.83 0.13
C LYS A 144 18.37 11.91 -0.89
N ARG A 145 18.38 13.19 -0.49
CA ARG A 145 18.15 14.30 -1.41
C ARG A 145 19.30 14.44 -2.42
N VAL A 146 20.55 14.34 -1.95
CA VAL A 146 21.74 14.36 -2.80
C VAL A 146 21.74 13.17 -3.77
N GLU A 147 21.42 11.96 -3.31
CA GLU A 147 21.27 10.78 -4.18
C GLU A 147 20.22 10.98 -5.26
N ARG A 148 19.05 11.54 -4.91
CA ARG A 148 18.01 11.87 -5.90
C ARG A 148 18.50 12.92 -6.90
N MET A 149 19.33 13.86 -6.48
CA MET A 149 19.94 14.86 -7.37
C MET A 149 20.99 14.22 -8.28
N LYS A 150 21.82 13.29 -7.77
CA LYS A 150 22.80 12.53 -8.57
C LYS A 150 22.13 11.61 -9.59
N LYS A 151 21.02 10.94 -9.21
CA LYS A 151 20.25 10.05 -10.10
C LYS A 151 19.44 10.79 -11.17
N LYS A 152 19.22 12.10 -11.03
CA LYS A 152 18.68 12.90 -12.13
C LYS A 152 19.78 13.06 -13.17
N THR A 153 19.82 12.15 -14.13
CA THR A 153 20.51 12.39 -15.40
C THR A 153 20.01 13.74 -15.95
N LYS A 154 20.90 14.53 -16.55
CA LYS A 154 20.61 15.85 -17.17
C LYS A 154 19.70 15.72 -18.41
N THR A 155 18.67 14.88 -18.37
CA THR A 155 17.64 14.91 -19.40
C THR A 155 16.87 16.21 -19.22
N ASP A 156 17.03 17.11 -20.19
CA ASP A 156 16.34 18.39 -20.18
C ASP A 156 14.85 18.16 -20.33
N SER A 157 14.15 18.05 -19.19
CA SER A 157 12.69 18.04 -19.22
C SER A 157 12.18 19.29 -19.94
N PRO A 158 11.03 19.25 -20.62
CA PRO A 158 10.47 20.44 -21.29
C PRO A 158 10.33 21.65 -20.36
N ARG A 159 10.16 21.41 -19.05
CA ARG A 159 10.18 22.46 -18.00
C ARG A 159 11.57 23.03 -17.74
N SER A 160 12.60 22.19 -17.69
CA SER A 160 14.02 22.62 -17.58
C SER A 160 14.38 23.49 -18.77
N SER A 161 14.13 22.99 -19.98
CA SER A 161 14.39 23.71 -21.22
C SER A 161 13.63 25.04 -21.28
N ALA A 162 12.34 25.07 -20.94
CA ALA A 162 11.58 26.32 -20.91
C ALA A 162 12.14 27.33 -19.90
N ASN A 163 12.61 26.89 -18.73
CA ASN A 163 13.24 27.78 -17.75
C ASN A 163 14.62 28.29 -18.21
N LYS A 164 15.38 27.46 -18.94
CA LYS A 164 16.64 27.89 -19.58
C LYS A 164 16.37 28.98 -20.60
N LEU A 165 15.42 28.76 -21.52
CA LEU A 165 15.02 29.76 -22.53
C LEU A 165 14.53 31.08 -21.90
N ILE A 166 13.74 31.02 -20.82
CA ILE A 166 13.30 32.24 -20.10
C ILE A 166 14.49 32.98 -19.50
N LYS A 167 15.48 32.25 -18.96
CA LYS A 167 16.68 32.82 -18.34
C LYS A 167 17.62 33.41 -19.38
N GLU A 168 17.85 32.69 -20.49
CA GLU A 168 18.65 33.12 -21.63
C GLU A 168 18.05 34.36 -22.30
N ALA A 169 16.72 34.42 -22.40
CA ALA A 169 16.00 35.60 -22.89
C ALA A 169 16.00 36.81 -21.91
N GLY A 170 16.63 36.70 -20.75
CA GLY A 170 16.70 37.79 -19.76
C GLY A 170 15.35 38.19 -19.16
N LEU A 171 14.31 37.38 -19.30
CA LEU A 171 12.95 37.75 -18.89
C LEU A 171 12.82 37.77 -17.36
N SER A 172 12.22 38.85 -16.84
CA SER A 172 11.86 38.91 -15.43
C SER A 172 10.90 37.78 -15.04
N LYS A 173 10.85 37.42 -13.76
CA LYS A 173 9.98 36.33 -13.27
C LYS A 173 8.50 36.56 -13.62
N ARG A 174 8.04 37.82 -13.64
CA ARG A 174 6.67 38.18 -14.03
C ARG A 174 6.42 37.97 -15.52
N GLN A 175 7.32 38.42 -16.38
CA GLN A 175 7.22 38.24 -17.83
C GLN A 175 7.37 36.76 -18.22
N GLY A 176 8.36 36.08 -17.65
CA GLY A 176 8.61 34.66 -17.87
C GLY A 176 7.40 33.79 -17.51
N ASN A 177 6.64 34.12 -16.45
CA ASN A 177 5.44 33.38 -16.10
C ASN A 177 4.32 33.46 -17.16
N LYS A 178 4.24 34.54 -17.94
CA LYS A 178 3.26 34.69 -19.03
C LYS A 178 3.55 33.70 -20.17
N VAL A 179 4.81 33.59 -20.56
CA VAL A 179 5.27 32.74 -21.68
C VAL A 179 5.63 31.31 -21.26
N ARG A 180 5.80 31.04 -19.96
CA ARG A 180 6.24 29.73 -19.45
C ARG A 180 5.38 28.58 -19.92
N LYS A 181 4.05 28.73 -19.89
CA LYS A 181 3.16 27.63 -20.31
C LYS A 181 3.23 27.38 -21.81
N GLN A 182 3.34 28.43 -22.62
CA GLN A 182 3.56 28.33 -24.06
C GLN A 182 4.85 27.56 -24.34
N LEU A 183 5.96 27.96 -23.72
CA LEU A 183 7.26 27.33 -23.89
C LEU A 183 7.28 25.87 -23.42
N ILE A 184 6.65 25.55 -22.28
CA ILE A 184 6.56 24.16 -21.79
C ILE A 184 5.80 23.29 -22.80
N LEU A 185 4.69 23.79 -23.35
CA LEU A 185 3.88 23.04 -24.31
C LEU A 185 4.62 22.88 -25.65
N GLY A 186 5.21 23.96 -26.17
CA GLY A 186 6.01 23.92 -27.40
C GLY A 186 7.18 22.94 -27.28
N ASN A 187 7.98 23.04 -26.22
CA ASN A 187 9.10 22.14 -25.98
C ASN A 187 8.66 20.68 -25.78
N ALA A 188 7.50 20.46 -25.16
CA ALA A 188 6.96 19.11 -24.99
C ALA A 188 6.49 18.50 -26.31
N VAL A 189 5.84 19.29 -27.17
CA VAL A 189 5.45 18.86 -28.52
C VAL A 189 6.68 18.54 -29.35
N LEU A 190 7.68 19.42 -29.35
CA LEU A 190 8.93 19.21 -30.09
C LEU A 190 9.68 17.95 -29.62
N ALA A 191 9.75 17.69 -28.31
CA ALA A 191 10.40 16.50 -27.77
C ALA A 191 9.70 15.21 -28.24
N GLU A 192 8.37 15.17 -28.17
CA GLU A 192 7.59 13.99 -28.57
C GLU A 192 7.64 13.75 -30.09
N VAL A 193 7.65 14.83 -30.90
CA VAL A 193 7.85 14.72 -32.36
C VAL A 193 9.23 14.16 -32.67
N LYS A 194 10.29 14.58 -31.96
CA LYS A 194 11.63 14.02 -32.13
C LYS A 194 11.70 12.54 -31.73
N GLU A 195 11.14 12.16 -30.60
CA GLU A 195 11.09 10.76 -30.15
C GLU A 195 10.32 9.89 -31.15
N THR A 196 9.15 10.32 -31.60
CA THR A 196 8.34 9.56 -32.56
C THR A 196 8.99 9.48 -33.94
N TYR A 197 9.67 10.54 -34.39
CA TYR A 197 10.45 10.50 -35.62
C TYR A 197 11.63 9.51 -35.51
N GLN A 198 12.32 9.46 -34.37
CA GLN A 198 13.37 8.46 -34.11
C GLN A 198 12.82 7.04 -34.12
N GLU A 199 11.71 6.79 -33.42
CA GLU A 199 11.06 5.47 -33.39
C GLU A 199 10.60 5.01 -34.78
N ILE A 200 10.08 5.93 -35.62
CA ILE A 200 9.68 5.62 -37.00
C ILE A 200 10.90 5.33 -37.87
N LYS A 201 11.99 6.09 -37.71
CA LYS A 201 13.24 5.84 -38.43
C LYS A 201 13.82 4.46 -38.11
N GLU A 202 13.72 4.03 -36.86
CA GLU A 202 14.19 2.71 -36.40
C GLU A 202 13.28 1.56 -36.84
N LYS A 203 11.97 1.77 -36.84
CA LYS A 203 10.98 0.76 -37.23
C LYS A 203 10.66 0.90 -38.72
N ARG A 204 11.38 0.16 -39.58
CA ARG A 204 11.21 0.11 -41.06
C ARG A 204 9.79 -0.18 -41.60
N ASN A 205 8.79 -0.42 -40.74
CA ASN A 205 7.41 -0.67 -41.15
C ASN A 205 6.55 0.57 -40.96
N GLY A 206 6.35 1.26 -42.08
CA GLY A 206 5.54 2.46 -42.21
C GLY A 206 4.12 2.27 -41.69
N ARG A 207 3.79 3.04 -40.67
CA ARG A 207 2.62 3.92 -40.67
C ARG A 207 3.04 5.12 -39.87
N VAL A 208 2.96 6.30 -40.49
CA VAL A 208 2.98 7.58 -39.79
C VAL A 208 1.87 7.51 -38.76
N ALA A 209 2.16 7.06 -37.54
CA ALA A 209 1.23 7.12 -36.44
C ALA A 209 0.92 8.59 -36.30
N THR A 210 -0.28 8.96 -36.79
CA THR A 210 -0.65 10.34 -37.11
C THR A 210 -0.16 11.28 -36.02
N LEU A 211 0.72 12.21 -36.39
CA LEU A 211 1.24 13.26 -35.50
C LEU A 211 0.10 13.89 -34.67
N GLY A 212 -1.11 13.97 -35.24
CA GLY A 212 -2.32 14.41 -34.54
C GLY A 212 -2.73 13.59 -33.29
N SER A 213 -2.49 12.27 -33.24
CA SER A 213 -2.75 11.42 -32.06
C SER A 213 -1.75 11.68 -30.92
N ILE A 214 -0.49 11.90 -31.30
CA ILE A 214 0.65 12.15 -30.41
C ILE A 214 0.51 13.55 -29.77
N VAL A 215 0.22 14.56 -30.58
CA VAL A 215 0.19 15.98 -30.18
C VAL A 215 -1.06 16.32 -29.34
N SER A 216 -2.23 15.75 -29.63
CA SER A 216 -3.50 16.33 -29.15
C SER A 216 -4.03 15.84 -27.80
N GLY A 217 -3.49 14.77 -27.22
CA GLY A 217 -4.11 14.15 -26.04
C GLY A 217 -3.21 13.98 -24.81
N LYS A 218 -2.11 13.25 -24.98
CA LYS A 218 -1.25 12.83 -23.87
C LYS A 218 -0.39 13.99 -23.35
N ILE A 219 0.21 14.77 -24.25
CA ILE A 219 1.07 15.91 -23.91
C ILE A 219 0.26 16.98 -23.16
N ILE A 220 -0.89 17.37 -23.70
CA ILE A 220 -1.75 18.39 -23.10
C ILE A 220 -2.21 17.95 -21.70
N LYS A 221 -2.52 16.67 -21.48
CA LYS A 221 -2.86 16.12 -20.15
C LYS A 221 -1.64 16.10 -19.21
N LYS A 222 -0.49 15.59 -19.65
CA LYS A 222 0.75 15.46 -18.85
C LYS A 222 1.23 16.81 -18.31
N TYR A 223 1.18 17.85 -19.14
CA TYR A 223 1.61 19.20 -18.77
C TYR A 223 0.48 20.11 -18.29
N ARG A 224 -0.74 19.58 -18.10
CA ARG A 224 -1.93 20.33 -17.66
C ARG A 224 -2.23 21.55 -18.54
N GLY A 225 -2.02 21.43 -19.84
CA GLY A 225 -2.21 22.49 -20.84
C GLY A 225 -3.67 22.81 -21.15
N ASN A 226 -4.63 21.93 -20.81
CA ASN A 226 -6.03 22.04 -21.23
C ASN A 226 -6.68 23.40 -20.96
N ASN A 227 -6.50 23.95 -19.75
CA ASN A 227 -7.11 25.24 -19.39
C ASN A 227 -6.48 26.39 -20.18
N TRP A 228 -5.15 26.37 -20.32
CA TRP A 228 -4.43 27.39 -21.06
C TRP A 228 -4.79 27.33 -22.55
N LEU A 229 -4.80 26.13 -23.13
CA LEU A 229 -5.11 25.93 -24.53
C LEU A 229 -6.56 26.33 -24.83
N SER A 230 -7.50 25.94 -23.96
CA SER A 230 -8.91 26.38 -24.04
C SER A 230 -9.06 27.90 -23.99
N SER A 231 -8.31 28.59 -23.13
CA SER A 231 -8.33 30.06 -23.04
C SER A 231 -7.75 30.77 -24.26
N GLN A 232 -6.84 30.11 -25.00
CA GLN A 232 -6.18 30.70 -26.16
C GLN A 232 -6.90 30.38 -27.47
N THR A 233 -7.45 29.17 -27.61
CA THR A 233 -8.11 28.72 -28.84
C THR A 233 -9.62 28.88 -28.82
N GLY A 234 -10.22 29.24 -27.68
CA GLY A 234 -11.67 29.28 -27.50
C GLY A 234 -12.35 27.90 -27.51
N ILE A 235 -11.58 26.82 -27.74
CA ILE A 235 -12.12 25.45 -27.76
C ILE A 235 -12.45 25.04 -26.33
N THR A 236 -13.67 24.56 -26.10
CA THR A 236 -14.07 24.12 -24.77
C THR A 236 -13.17 22.99 -24.26
N ARG A 237 -12.84 23.02 -22.97
CA ARG A 237 -12.03 21.98 -22.31
C ARG A 237 -12.58 20.58 -22.55
N LYS A 238 -13.91 20.41 -22.58
CA LYS A 238 -14.58 19.14 -22.85
C LYS A 238 -14.22 18.59 -24.24
N SER A 239 -14.23 19.45 -25.26
CA SER A 239 -13.83 19.11 -26.63
C SER A 239 -12.35 18.71 -26.73
N LEU A 240 -11.45 19.46 -26.09
CA LEU A 240 -10.02 19.12 -26.04
C LEU A 240 -9.76 17.77 -25.33
N THR A 241 -10.57 17.41 -24.35
CA THR A 241 -10.46 16.11 -23.68
C THR A 241 -11.11 14.96 -24.46
N SER A 242 -12.17 15.23 -25.23
CA SER A 242 -12.93 14.22 -25.98
C SER A 242 -12.29 13.87 -27.32
N GLY A 243 -11.34 14.63 -27.86
CA GLY A 243 -10.52 14.21 -29.02
C GLY A 243 -9.85 12.84 -28.84
N THR A 244 -9.58 12.44 -27.58
CA THR A 244 -9.06 11.10 -27.24
C THR A 244 -10.10 9.97 -27.20
N THR A 245 -11.39 10.28 -27.34
CA THR A 245 -12.51 9.32 -27.19
C THR A 245 -13.00 8.68 -28.50
N LYS A 246 -12.45 9.03 -29.67
CA LYS A 246 -12.74 8.29 -30.93
C LYS A 246 -12.50 6.77 -30.77
N TRP A 247 -11.50 6.38 -29.97
CA TRP A 247 -11.23 4.99 -29.59
C TRP A 247 -12.31 4.36 -28.70
N LYS A 248 -12.99 5.14 -27.84
CA LYS A 248 -14.10 4.66 -27.01
C LYS A 248 -15.35 4.36 -27.84
N VAL A 249 -15.61 5.17 -28.87
CA VAL A 249 -16.75 4.95 -29.77
C VAL A 249 -16.54 3.67 -30.60
N SER A 250 -15.33 3.48 -31.14
CA SER A 250 -14.97 2.26 -31.88
C SER A 250 -15.08 0.99 -31.01
N THR A 251 -14.55 1.02 -29.78
CA THR A 251 -14.65 -0.12 -28.84
C THR A 251 -16.08 -0.39 -28.37
N CYS A 252 -16.92 0.64 -28.22
CA CYS A 252 -18.35 0.45 -27.91
C CYS A 252 -19.11 -0.22 -29.06
N HIS A 253 -18.83 0.17 -30.31
CA HIS A 253 -19.43 -0.46 -31.50
C HIS A 253 -18.97 -1.92 -31.66
N ALA A 254 -17.67 -2.19 -31.45
CA ALA A 254 -17.13 -3.54 -31.46
C ALA A 254 -17.81 -4.42 -30.39
N ARG A 255 -17.97 -3.91 -29.17
CA ARG A 255 -18.71 -4.61 -28.09
C ARG A 255 -20.18 -4.83 -28.43
N LYS A 256 -20.85 -3.85 -29.04
CA LYS A 256 -22.26 -3.97 -29.45
C LYS A 256 -22.41 -5.04 -30.54
N ARG A 257 -21.47 -5.13 -31.48
CA ARG A 257 -21.42 -6.19 -32.50
C ARG A 257 -21.18 -7.56 -31.88
N ALA A 258 -20.17 -7.70 -31.01
CA ALA A 258 -19.91 -8.95 -30.30
C ALA A 258 -21.12 -9.42 -29.48
N ARG A 259 -21.78 -8.51 -28.76
CA ARG A 259 -23.00 -8.82 -28.00
C ARG A 259 -24.13 -9.33 -28.91
N LYS A 260 -24.33 -8.71 -30.09
CA LYS A 260 -25.32 -9.19 -31.05
C LYS A 260 -24.96 -10.58 -31.60
N MET A 261 -23.68 -10.83 -31.86
CA MET A 261 -23.20 -12.12 -32.32
C MET A 261 -23.46 -13.22 -31.28
N TYR A 262 -23.04 -13.01 -30.03
CA TYR A 262 -23.30 -13.97 -28.95
C TYR A 262 -24.79 -14.16 -28.66
N ALA A 263 -25.58 -13.09 -28.75
CA ALA A 263 -27.03 -13.21 -28.60
C ALA A 263 -27.64 -14.08 -29.70
N ARG A 264 -27.16 -13.95 -30.94
CA ARG A 264 -27.57 -14.79 -32.06
C ARG A 264 -27.13 -16.24 -31.88
N GLU A 265 -25.88 -16.49 -31.47
CA GLU A 265 -25.39 -17.84 -31.20
C GLU A 265 -26.19 -18.53 -30.08
N VAL A 266 -26.54 -17.80 -29.02
CA VAL A 266 -27.38 -18.32 -27.93
C VAL A 266 -28.80 -18.59 -28.42
N GLN A 267 -29.35 -17.71 -29.25
CA GLN A 267 -30.68 -17.90 -29.83
C GLN A 267 -30.69 -19.10 -30.78
N GLU A 268 -29.73 -19.21 -31.69
CA GLU A 268 -29.54 -20.37 -32.59
C GLU A 268 -29.31 -21.68 -31.81
N PHE A 269 -28.60 -21.63 -30.67
CA PHE A 269 -28.45 -22.78 -29.79
C PHE A 269 -29.76 -23.18 -29.10
N LEU A 270 -30.60 -22.22 -28.70
CA LEU A 270 -31.89 -22.50 -28.06
C LEU A 270 -32.99 -22.91 -29.05
N GLU A 271 -32.91 -22.45 -30.30
CA GLU A 271 -33.84 -22.77 -31.39
C GLU A 271 -33.49 -24.07 -32.14
N ARG A 272 -32.36 -24.69 -31.79
CA ARG A 272 -31.91 -25.98 -32.34
C ARG A 272 -32.72 -27.13 -31.72
N ASP A 273 -33.45 -27.87 -32.55
CA ASP A 273 -34.27 -29.04 -32.15
C ASP A 273 -33.43 -30.19 -31.56
N ASP A 274 -32.12 -30.21 -31.83
CA ASP A 274 -31.12 -31.12 -31.25
C ASP A 274 -30.71 -30.76 -29.81
N ASN A 275 -31.23 -29.67 -29.24
CA ASN A 275 -30.95 -29.24 -27.86
C ASN A 275 -31.89 -29.88 -26.83
N SER A 276 -32.38 -31.09 -27.11
CA SER A 276 -32.96 -31.95 -26.06
C SER A 276 -31.86 -32.26 -25.05
N ARG A 277 -32.11 -32.00 -23.76
CA ARG A 277 -31.21 -32.34 -22.64
C ARG A 277 -31.17 -33.86 -22.39
N CYS A 278 -31.34 -34.67 -23.42
CA CYS A 278 -31.28 -36.12 -23.34
C CYS A 278 -29.88 -36.55 -23.79
N GLN A 279 -29.08 -37.03 -22.85
CA GLN A 279 -27.90 -37.81 -23.21
C GLN A 279 -28.35 -38.98 -24.10
N PRO A 280 -27.59 -39.36 -25.15
CA PRO A 280 -27.88 -40.58 -25.90
C PRO A 280 -27.89 -41.77 -24.90
N GLY A 281 -28.97 -42.55 -24.91
CA GLY A 281 -29.14 -43.72 -24.02
C GLY A 281 -30.11 -43.56 -22.85
N LYS A 282 -30.95 -42.51 -22.79
CA LYS A 282 -32.03 -42.38 -21.77
C LYS A 282 -33.46 -42.32 -22.31
N ALA A 283 -33.65 -42.48 -23.63
CA ALA A 283 -34.96 -42.53 -24.27
C ALA A 283 -35.26 -43.89 -24.93
N ASP A 284 -34.46 -44.92 -24.68
CA ASP A 284 -34.79 -46.30 -25.08
C ASP A 284 -35.67 -46.94 -24.00
N SER A 285 -36.90 -46.44 -23.87
CA SER A 285 -37.96 -47.21 -23.23
C SER A 285 -38.36 -48.34 -24.17
N LYS A 286 -38.14 -49.58 -23.74
CA LYS A 286 -38.55 -50.82 -24.41
C LYS A 286 -39.95 -50.67 -25.02
N ILE A 287 -40.08 -50.93 -26.32
CA ILE A 287 -41.37 -51.22 -26.94
C ILE A 287 -41.86 -52.50 -26.27
N SER A 288 -43.00 -52.43 -25.58
CA SER A 288 -43.65 -53.61 -25.01
C SER A 288 -44.18 -54.48 -26.15
N GLU A 289 -43.92 -55.79 -26.10
CA GLU A 289 -44.29 -56.86 -27.06
C GLU A 289 -45.80 -57.00 -27.38
N ASN A 290 -46.65 -56.05 -26.98
CA ASN A 290 -48.09 -56.07 -27.21
C ASN A 290 -48.55 -55.28 -28.45
N GLU A 291 -47.65 -54.67 -29.22
CA GLU A 291 -48.00 -53.99 -30.48
C GLU A 291 -47.67 -54.81 -31.75
N GLU A 292 -46.92 -55.91 -31.65
CA GLU A 292 -46.63 -56.76 -32.82
C GLU A 292 -47.85 -57.59 -33.29
N ASN A 293 -48.81 -57.89 -32.41
CA ASN A 293 -50.02 -58.65 -32.77
C ASN A 293 -51.18 -57.80 -33.34
N LYS A 294 -50.95 -56.52 -33.66
CA LYS A 294 -51.94 -55.65 -34.34
C LYS A 294 -51.58 -55.28 -35.78
N LEU A 295 -50.43 -55.74 -36.27
CA LEU A 295 -49.99 -55.48 -37.64
C LEU A 295 -50.02 -56.73 -38.55
N GLU A 296 -50.50 -57.87 -38.05
CA GLU A 296 -50.70 -59.10 -38.84
C GLU A 296 -52.16 -59.62 -38.81
N SER A 297 -53.16 -58.74 -38.70
CA SER A 297 -54.58 -59.09 -38.93
C SER A 297 -55.35 -57.96 -39.59
#